data_AF-A0A0A1XSM5-F1
#
_entry.id   AF-A0A0A1XSM5-F1
#
_cell.length_a   1.000
_cell.length_b   1.000
_cell.length_c   1.000
_cell.angle_alpha   90.00
_cell.angle_beta   90.00
_cell.angle_gamma   90.00
#
_symmetry.space_group_name_H-M   'P 1'
#
loop_
_entity.id
_entity.type
_entity.pdbx_description
1 polymer ?
#
loop_
_entity_poly.entity_id
_entity_poly.type
_entity_poly.pdbx_seq_one_letter_code
_entity_poly.pdbx_strand_id
1 'polypeptide(L)'
;MEDLFLLIIKESTGTKHNALRQTAQIAYDKLYRQHGIHRDPAHELRSVCFTALQMALDTKRPKFVTMGLNGLHRIIKDERFYIGLEPEDDSVWLPAQLLRATSGILPTTSNEDTVINVLRLFLAMACSPACTLNGRLLIETLSRCGECWELGSRATKAASLAAASQCLRTFCAFLMEEAEEVKKTAPPGLMTQTQASAVYNEVIPVMQWLCSRLVEPTTNGSPNKKADNNCSLYLTECILTLTSALPRNVHANPHFTSFLWQKFCPTLAAALGSPGRINLDKKFTYK
;
A
#
# COMPACT_ATOMS: atom_id res chain seq x y z
N MET A 1 21.68 11.30 0.26
CA MET A 1 20.49 11.84 -0.44
C MET A 1 20.81 13.17 -1.14
N GLU A 2 21.54 14.03 -0.47
CA GLU A 2 22.13 15.31 -0.86
C GLU A 2 22.72 15.31 -2.28
N ASP A 3 23.62 14.37 -2.60
CA ASP A 3 24.24 14.30 -3.94
C ASP A 3 23.22 14.13 -5.07
N LEU A 4 22.10 13.45 -4.80
CA LEU A 4 21.02 13.30 -5.78
C LEU A 4 20.34 14.63 -6.04
N PHE A 5 20.09 15.42 -4.99
CA PHE A 5 19.50 16.75 -5.16
C PHE A 5 20.46 17.71 -5.85
N LEU A 6 21.77 17.69 -5.52
CA LEU A 6 22.79 18.43 -6.28
C LEU A 6 22.78 18.06 -7.77
N LEU A 7 22.63 16.77 -8.08
CA LEU A 7 22.51 16.31 -9.45
C LEU A 7 21.23 16.83 -10.12
N ILE A 8 20.06 16.77 -9.46
CA ILE A 8 18.81 17.33 -9.97
C ILE A 8 18.94 18.84 -10.23
N ILE A 9 19.56 19.58 -9.31
CA ILE A 9 19.79 21.03 -9.42
C ILE A 9 20.65 21.34 -10.66
N LYS A 10 21.77 20.62 -10.80
CA LYS A 10 22.70 20.78 -11.94
C LYS A 10 22.03 20.50 -13.28
N GLU A 11 21.15 19.49 -13.32
CA GLU A 11 20.51 19.01 -14.54
C GLU A 11 19.25 19.79 -14.90
N SER A 12 18.65 20.49 -13.93
CA SER A 12 17.49 21.38 -14.10
C SER A 12 17.90 22.71 -14.72
N THR A 13 18.52 22.66 -15.90
CA THR A 13 18.91 23.83 -16.68
C THR A 13 17.73 24.38 -17.47
N GLY A 14 17.68 25.70 -17.63
CA GLY A 14 16.61 26.40 -18.35
C GLY A 14 15.41 26.80 -17.49
N THR A 15 14.58 27.70 -18.03
CA THR A 15 13.44 28.29 -17.31
C THR A 15 12.33 27.28 -17.03
N LYS A 16 12.15 26.27 -17.90
CA LYS A 16 11.12 25.23 -17.78
C LYS A 16 11.21 24.40 -16.50
N HIS A 17 12.41 24.22 -15.95
CA HIS A 17 12.64 23.38 -14.76
C HIS A 17 13.05 24.21 -13.54
N ASN A 18 12.85 25.55 -13.57
CA ASN A 18 13.29 26.42 -12.49
C ASN A 18 12.60 26.09 -11.15
N ALA A 19 11.31 25.74 -11.18
CA ALA A 19 10.58 25.34 -9.98
C ALA A 19 11.15 24.05 -9.37
N LEU A 20 11.44 23.02 -10.20
CA LEU A 20 12.10 21.79 -9.73
C LEU A 20 13.47 22.09 -9.12
N ARG A 21 14.26 22.94 -9.77
CA ARG A 21 15.58 23.35 -9.27
C ARG A 21 15.49 24.01 -7.90
N GLN A 22 14.54 24.92 -7.71
CA GLN A 22 14.33 25.60 -6.43
C GLN A 22 13.91 24.62 -5.33
N THR A 23 12.94 23.75 -5.60
CA THR A 23 12.48 22.76 -4.62
C THR A 23 13.59 21.76 -4.27
N ALA A 24 14.38 21.33 -5.25
CA ALA A 24 15.54 20.47 -5.02
C ALA A 24 16.63 21.18 -4.18
N GLN A 25 16.84 22.48 -4.39
CA GLN A 25 17.74 23.29 -3.55
C GLN A 25 17.26 23.36 -2.11
N ILE A 26 15.96 23.61 -1.89
CA ILE A 26 15.36 23.64 -0.54
C ILE A 26 15.54 22.29 0.17
N ALA A 27 15.30 21.18 -0.54
CA ALA A 27 15.50 19.84 -0.01
C ALA A 27 16.97 19.56 0.35
N TYR A 28 17.90 19.95 -0.53
CA TYR A 28 19.34 19.86 -0.27
C TYR A 28 19.73 20.67 0.98
N ASP A 29 19.32 21.93 1.07
CA ASP A 29 19.68 22.81 2.19
C ASP A 29 19.11 22.29 3.52
N LYS A 30 17.87 21.78 3.51
CA LYS A 30 17.23 21.19 4.71
C LYS A 30 18.00 19.95 5.18
N LEU A 31 18.43 19.08 4.27
CA LEU A 31 19.25 17.90 4.58
C LEU A 31 20.66 18.28 5.05
N TYR A 32 21.28 19.26 4.40
CA TYR A 32 22.61 19.75 4.77
C TYR A 32 22.63 20.37 6.19
N ARG A 33 21.50 20.89 6.67
CA ARG A 33 21.36 21.42 8.03
C ARG A 33 21.12 20.35 9.11
N GLN A 34 20.97 19.06 8.75
CA GLN A 34 20.69 17.97 9.71
C GLN A 34 21.89 17.52 10.56
N HIS A 35 22.87 18.39 10.79
CA HIS A 35 24.06 18.09 11.59
C HIS A 35 23.88 18.60 13.03
N GLY A 36 24.33 17.81 14.01
CA GLY A 36 24.26 18.17 15.43
C GLY A 36 23.02 17.67 16.17
N ILE A 37 22.67 18.34 17.27
CA ILE A 37 21.66 17.90 18.27
C ILE A 37 20.22 18.28 17.85
N HIS A 38 20.03 19.29 17.00
CA HIS A 38 18.72 19.74 16.51
C HIS A 38 18.43 19.13 15.14
N ARG A 39 17.98 17.87 15.13
CA ARG A 39 17.46 17.23 13.91
C ARG A 39 15.97 17.47 13.80
N ASP A 40 15.52 17.80 12.60
CA ASP A 40 14.09 17.89 12.33
C ASP A 40 13.45 16.49 12.40
N PRO A 41 12.16 16.40 12.74
CA PRO A 41 11.43 15.15 12.67
C PRO A 41 11.50 14.50 11.28
N ALA A 42 11.56 13.17 11.24
CA ALA A 42 11.68 12.40 10.00
C ALA A 42 10.59 12.75 8.97
N HIS A 43 9.34 12.93 9.40
CA HIS A 43 8.22 13.26 8.52
C HIS A 43 8.35 14.65 7.86
N GLU A 44 8.97 15.63 8.53
CA GLU A 44 9.24 16.95 7.95
C GLU A 44 10.35 16.88 6.90
N LEU A 45 11.44 16.16 7.20
CA LEU A 45 12.53 15.92 6.24
C LEU A 45 12.03 15.22 4.99
N ARG A 46 11.22 14.17 5.20
CA ARG A 46 10.57 13.45 4.11
C ARG A 46 9.67 14.37 3.30
N SER A 47 8.85 15.21 3.94
CA SER A 47 7.92 16.11 3.22
C SER A 47 8.65 16.97 2.19
N VAL A 48 9.72 17.65 2.59
CA VAL A 48 10.49 18.51 1.68
C VAL A 48 11.15 17.70 0.56
N CYS A 49 11.70 16.52 0.88
CA CYS A 49 12.31 15.65 -0.10
C CYS A 49 11.29 15.08 -1.10
N PHE A 50 10.14 14.62 -0.62
CA PHE A 50 9.05 14.09 -1.46
C PHE A 50 8.51 15.14 -2.42
N THR A 51 8.36 16.40 -2.00
CA THR A 51 7.93 17.47 -2.92
C THR A 51 8.91 17.62 -4.09
N ALA A 52 10.21 17.66 -3.83
CA ALA A 52 11.21 17.76 -4.89
C ALA A 52 11.23 16.53 -5.82
N LEU A 53 11.09 15.32 -5.25
CA LEU A 53 11.08 14.07 -6.02
C LEU A 53 9.80 13.91 -6.84
N GLN A 54 8.64 14.27 -6.28
CA GLN A 54 7.36 14.29 -6.99
C GLN A 54 7.44 15.22 -8.20
N MET A 55 7.97 16.45 -8.03
CA MET A 55 8.18 17.36 -9.15
C MET A 55 9.11 16.78 -10.22
N ALA A 56 10.12 16.00 -9.82
CA ALA A 56 11.01 15.31 -10.76
C ALA A 56 10.25 14.24 -11.58
N LEU A 57 9.37 13.46 -10.94
CA LEU A 57 8.49 12.51 -11.60
C LEU A 57 7.52 13.20 -12.57
N ASP A 58 6.90 14.29 -12.13
CA ASP A 58 5.89 15.05 -12.90
C ASP A 58 6.46 15.73 -14.15
N THR A 59 7.79 15.89 -14.25
CA THR A 59 8.42 16.36 -15.49
C THR A 59 8.18 15.42 -16.67
N LYS A 60 7.91 14.13 -16.40
CA LYS A 60 7.81 13.03 -17.37
C LYS A 60 9.07 12.85 -18.23
N ARG A 61 10.19 13.52 -17.89
CA ARG A 61 11.46 13.34 -18.60
C ARG A 61 12.19 12.13 -18.00
N PRO A 62 12.58 11.13 -18.81
CA PRO A 62 13.17 9.89 -18.30
C PRO A 62 14.30 10.11 -17.29
N LYS A 63 15.19 11.07 -17.56
CA LYS A 63 16.31 11.40 -16.67
C LYS A 63 15.86 11.83 -15.27
N PHE A 64 14.88 12.73 -15.17
CA PHE A 64 14.35 13.20 -13.88
C PHE A 64 13.45 12.17 -13.21
N VAL A 65 12.70 11.38 -13.99
CA VAL A 65 11.89 10.27 -13.47
C VAL A 65 12.80 9.25 -12.77
N THR A 66 13.90 8.84 -13.41
CA THR A 66 14.89 7.94 -12.80
C THR A 66 15.51 8.53 -11.53
N MET A 67 15.85 9.82 -11.53
CA MET A 67 16.36 10.49 -10.32
C MET A 67 15.30 10.53 -9.21
N GLY A 68 14.04 10.84 -9.55
CA GLY A 68 12.89 10.83 -8.64
C GLY A 68 12.72 9.47 -7.97
N LEU A 69 12.58 8.41 -8.76
CA LEU A 69 12.44 7.03 -8.27
C LEU A 69 13.62 6.58 -7.40
N ASN A 70 14.86 6.91 -7.80
CA ASN A 70 16.05 6.61 -7.01
C ASN A 70 16.04 7.35 -5.66
N GLY A 71 15.56 8.59 -5.63
CA GLY A 71 15.40 9.35 -4.40
C GLY A 71 14.36 8.75 -3.47
N LEU A 72 13.22 8.29 -4.00
CA LEU A 72 12.18 7.64 -3.20
C LEU A 72 12.71 6.33 -2.57
N HIS A 73 13.49 5.54 -3.32
CA HIS A 73 14.15 4.35 -2.76
C HIS A 73 15.19 4.70 -1.68
N ARG A 74 15.90 5.83 -1.81
CA ARG A 74 16.83 6.30 -0.79
C ARG A 74 16.11 6.71 0.48
N ILE A 75 14.94 7.38 0.38
CA ILE A 75 14.13 7.74 1.55
C ILE A 75 13.73 6.50 2.37
N ILE A 76 13.35 5.41 1.71
CA ILE A 76 12.96 4.16 2.40
C ILE A 76 14.12 3.51 3.17
N LYS A 77 15.37 3.78 2.76
CA LYS A 77 16.59 3.11 3.28
C LYS A 77 17.47 3.97 4.18
N ASP A 78 17.36 5.29 4.10
CA ASP A 78 18.19 6.21 4.87
C ASP A 78 17.51 6.48 6.22
N GLU A 79 18.16 6.03 7.30
CA GLU A 79 17.67 6.07 8.69
C GLU A 79 17.13 7.43 9.12
N ARG A 80 17.67 8.52 8.58
CA ARG A 80 17.23 9.87 8.91
C ARG A 80 15.75 10.13 8.58
N PHE A 81 15.18 9.36 7.66
CA PHE A 81 13.80 9.49 7.23
C PHE A 81 12.82 8.58 7.98
N TYR A 82 13.28 7.76 8.93
CA TYR A 82 12.42 6.89 9.72
C TYR A 82 12.86 6.74 11.19
N ILE A 83 13.79 7.57 11.64
CA ILE A 83 14.17 7.62 13.05
C ILE A 83 13.12 8.38 13.85
N GLY A 84 12.76 7.83 15.02
CA GLY A 84 11.74 8.39 15.91
C GLY A 84 10.35 7.82 15.67
N LEU A 85 9.42 8.23 16.53
CA LEU A 85 8.02 7.82 16.43
C LEU A 85 7.30 8.63 15.36
N GLU A 86 6.48 7.95 14.56
CA GLU A 86 5.54 8.61 13.69
C GLU A 86 4.49 9.39 14.52
N PRO A 87 4.03 10.56 14.06
CA PRO A 87 3.06 11.39 14.79
C PRO A 87 1.66 10.75 14.78
N GLU A 88 0.72 11.29 15.58
CA GLU A 88 -0.67 10.79 15.61
C GLU A 88 -1.39 10.93 14.26
N ASP A 89 -1.05 11.97 13.49
CA ASP A 89 -1.58 12.16 12.14
C ASP A 89 -0.90 11.18 11.16
N ASP A 90 -1.63 10.13 10.78
CA ASP A 90 -1.18 9.10 9.85
C ASP A 90 -1.00 9.62 8.40
N SER A 91 -1.49 10.82 8.08
CA SER A 91 -1.38 11.42 6.74
C SER A 91 0.04 11.91 6.39
N VAL A 92 0.92 12.00 7.39
CA VAL A 92 2.33 12.37 7.23
C VAL A 92 3.30 11.20 7.42
N TRP A 93 2.79 10.00 7.69
CA TRP A 93 3.61 8.78 7.79
C TRP A 93 4.26 8.45 6.45
N LEU A 94 5.33 7.65 6.50
CA LEU A 94 6.10 7.28 5.31
C LEU A 94 5.21 6.72 4.18
N PRO A 95 4.30 5.76 4.44
CA PRO A 95 3.43 5.24 3.38
C PRO A 95 2.50 6.30 2.78
N ALA A 96 1.92 7.16 3.60
CA ALA A 96 1.01 8.22 3.15
C ALA A 96 1.72 9.22 2.22
N GLN A 97 2.92 9.66 2.62
CA GLN A 97 3.71 10.59 1.81
C GLN A 97 4.21 9.94 0.52
N LEU A 98 4.59 8.66 0.54
CA LEU A 98 5.00 7.92 -0.66
C LEU A 98 3.84 7.73 -1.64
N LEU A 99 2.65 7.36 -1.15
CA LEU A 99 1.42 7.27 -1.94
C LEU A 99 1.09 8.61 -2.60
N ARG A 100 1.13 9.70 -1.84
CA ARG A 100 0.91 11.06 -2.36
C ARG A 100 1.92 11.44 -3.44
N ALA A 101 3.20 11.21 -3.20
CA ALA A 101 4.29 11.54 -4.12
C ALA A 101 4.24 10.75 -5.43
N THR A 102 3.57 9.59 -5.44
CA THR A 102 3.44 8.72 -6.62
C THR A 102 2.03 8.67 -7.20
N SER A 103 1.09 9.46 -6.67
CA SER A 103 -0.33 9.49 -7.06
C SER A 103 -0.56 9.70 -8.57
N GLY A 104 0.27 10.52 -9.23
CA GLY A 104 0.18 10.79 -10.66
C GLY A 104 0.67 9.66 -11.59
N ILE A 105 1.35 8.65 -11.03
CA ILE A 105 1.93 7.53 -11.78
C ILE A 105 0.95 6.37 -11.85
N LEU A 106 0.34 6.19 -13.01
CA LEU A 106 -0.64 5.13 -13.31
C LEU A 106 -0.36 4.49 -14.66
N PRO A 107 -0.85 3.25 -14.91
CA PRO A 107 -0.70 2.59 -16.22
C PRO A 107 -1.25 3.42 -17.39
N THR A 108 -2.25 4.27 -17.16
CA THR A 108 -2.88 5.12 -18.17
C THR A 108 -2.12 6.41 -18.45
N THR A 109 -1.28 6.88 -17.51
CA THR A 109 -0.65 8.20 -17.57
C THR A 109 0.87 8.15 -17.73
N SER A 110 1.47 7.00 -17.46
CA SER A 110 2.92 6.81 -17.31
C SER A 110 3.38 5.56 -18.05
N ASN A 111 4.68 5.48 -18.35
CA ASN A 111 5.23 4.28 -18.97
C ASN A 111 5.23 3.09 -17.99
N GLU A 112 5.18 1.88 -18.55
CA GLU A 112 5.11 0.63 -17.78
C GLU A 112 6.27 0.50 -16.78
N ASP A 113 7.50 0.81 -17.21
CA ASP A 113 8.68 0.72 -16.35
C ASP A 113 8.55 1.61 -15.10
N THR A 114 8.04 2.84 -15.24
CA THR A 114 7.86 3.76 -14.11
C THR A 114 6.81 3.24 -13.15
N VAL A 115 5.69 2.72 -13.67
CA VAL A 115 4.64 2.10 -12.85
C VAL A 115 5.18 0.90 -12.08
N ILE A 116 5.91 0.00 -12.74
CA ILE A 116 6.55 -1.15 -12.08
C ILE A 116 7.54 -0.69 -11.00
N ASN A 117 8.32 0.36 -11.25
CA ASN A 117 9.22 0.90 -10.23
C ASN A 117 8.47 1.51 -9.04
N VAL A 118 7.32 2.16 -9.25
CA VAL A 118 6.45 2.60 -8.14
C VAL A 118 5.90 1.42 -7.34
N LEU A 119 5.47 0.35 -7.99
CA LEU A 119 5.03 -0.86 -7.30
C LEU A 119 6.19 -1.52 -6.52
N ARG A 120 7.41 -1.48 -7.05
CA ARG A 120 8.63 -1.89 -6.32
C ARG A 120 8.95 -0.97 -5.13
N LEU A 121 8.60 0.31 -5.18
CA LEU A 121 8.72 1.21 -4.02
C LEU A 121 7.76 0.78 -2.91
N PHE A 122 6.51 0.44 -3.23
CA PHE A 122 5.55 -0.07 -2.23
C PHE A 122 6.01 -1.40 -1.63
N LEU A 123 6.54 -2.30 -2.46
CA LEU A 123 7.13 -3.55 -1.99
C LEU A 123 8.34 -3.30 -1.08
N ALA A 124 9.27 -2.42 -1.48
CA ALA A 124 10.46 -2.09 -0.71
C ALA A 124 10.12 -1.42 0.62
N MET A 125 9.11 -0.55 0.63
CA MET A 125 8.56 0.05 1.84
C MET A 125 8.03 -1.04 2.77
N ALA A 126 7.17 -1.95 2.29
CA ALA A 126 6.63 -3.02 3.11
C ALA A 126 7.69 -3.99 3.65
N CYS A 127 8.83 -4.14 2.96
CA CYS A 127 9.97 -4.91 3.46
C CYS A 127 10.87 -4.12 4.42
N SER A 128 10.64 -2.83 4.63
CA SER A 128 11.46 -1.99 5.50
C SER A 128 10.98 -2.05 6.95
N PRO A 129 11.89 -2.13 7.94
CA PRO A 129 11.51 -2.03 9.35
C PRO A 129 10.91 -0.67 9.72
N ALA A 130 11.11 0.34 8.86
CA ALA A 130 10.53 1.68 8.97
C ALA A 130 9.04 1.76 8.62
N CYS A 131 8.44 0.66 8.13
CA CYS A 131 7.09 0.68 7.60
C CYS A 131 6.04 0.64 8.72
N THR A 132 5.31 1.73 8.88
CA THR A 132 4.12 1.80 9.76
C THR A 132 2.85 1.79 8.92
N LEU A 133 2.09 0.70 8.98
CA LEU A 133 0.82 0.57 8.25
C LEU A 133 -0.33 0.36 9.21
N ASN A 134 -1.34 1.25 9.13
CA ASN A 134 -2.65 1.02 9.75
C ASN A 134 -3.66 0.55 8.69
N GLY A 135 -4.88 0.21 9.12
CA GLY A 135 -5.91 -0.28 8.20
C GLY A 135 -6.23 0.69 7.05
N ARG A 136 -6.22 2.00 7.32
CA ARG A 136 -6.53 3.05 6.33
C ARG A 136 -5.47 3.13 5.23
N LEU A 137 -4.20 3.23 5.60
CA LEU A 137 -3.07 3.31 4.67
C LEU A 137 -2.90 2.01 3.86
N LEU A 138 -3.20 0.86 4.48
CA LEU A 138 -3.23 -0.40 3.78
C LEU A 138 -4.32 -0.41 2.70
N ILE A 139 -5.56 0.00 3.01
CA ILE A 139 -6.64 0.10 2.03
C ILE A 139 -6.25 1.01 0.86
N GLU A 140 -5.64 2.17 1.14
CA GLU A 140 -5.18 3.09 0.09
C GLU A 140 -4.11 2.44 -0.81
N THR A 141 -3.15 1.73 -0.21
CA THR A 141 -2.12 0.99 -0.94
C THR A 141 -2.69 -0.13 -1.80
N LEU A 142 -3.63 -0.91 -1.26
CA LEU A 142 -4.34 -1.97 -1.99
C LEU A 142 -5.16 -1.39 -3.14
N SER A 143 -5.85 -0.27 -2.92
CA SER A 143 -6.60 0.42 -3.98
C SER A 143 -5.68 0.82 -5.14
N ARG A 144 -4.51 1.38 -4.84
CA ARG A 144 -3.50 1.74 -5.86
C ARG A 144 -2.94 0.53 -6.59
N CYS A 145 -2.63 -0.55 -5.88
CA CYS A 145 -2.17 -1.79 -6.50
C CYS A 145 -3.26 -2.43 -7.39
N GLY A 146 -4.52 -2.37 -6.95
CA GLY A 146 -5.69 -2.84 -7.70
C GLY A 146 -5.94 -2.05 -8.98
N GLU A 147 -5.83 -0.71 -8.95
CA GLU A 147 -5.91 0.13 -10.14
C GLU A 147 -4.80 -0.22 -11.16
N CYS A 148 -3.57 -0.40 -10.67
CA CYS A 148 -2.45 -0.87 -11.49
C CYS A 148 -2.66 -2.29 -12.04
N TRP A 149 -3.34 -3.16 -11.28
CA TRP A 149 -3.66 -4.50 -11.72
C TRP A 149 -4.71 -4.50 -12.84
N GLU A 150 -5.79 -3.73 -12.69
CA GLU A 150 -6.87 -3.69 -13.68
C GLU A 150 -6.41 -3.14 -15.03
N LEU A 151 -5.62 -2.06 -14.99
CA LEU A 151 -5.22 -1.30 -16.18
C LEU A 151 -3.85 -1.73 -16.74
N GLY A 152 -3.10 -2.54 -16.00
CA GLY A 152 -1.72 -2.88 -16.31
C GLY A 152 -1.53 -4.13 -17.18
N SER A 153 -0.30 -4.26 -17.68
CA SER A 153 0.21 -5.46 -18.36
C SER A 153 0.33 -6.66 -17.40
N ARG A 154 0.73 -7.82 -17.92
CA ARG A 154 1.07 -9.00 -17.09
C ARG A 154 2.16 -8.69 -16.06
N ALA A 155 3.20 -7.94 -16.45
CA ALA A 155 4.30 -7.59 -15.56
C ALA A 155 3.84 -6.62 -14.47
N THR A 156 3.00 -5.64 -14.83
CA THR A 156 2.39 -4.69 -13.88
C THR A 156 1.50 -5.44 -12.88
N LYS A 157 0.65 -6.36 -13.36
CA LYS A 157 -0.19 -7.22 -12.50
C LYS A 157 0.64 -8.02 -11.49
N ALA A 158 1.72 -8.66 -11.94
CA ALA A 158 2.61 -9.40 -11.05
C ALA A 158 3.25 -8.51 -9.98
N ALA A 159 3.73 -7.31 -10.37
CA ALA A 159 4.30 -6.35 -9.44
C ALA A 159 3.25 -5.80 -8.45
N SER A 160 2.03 -5.52 -8.91
CA SER A 160 0.90 -5.08 -8.09
C SER A 160 0.57 -6.10 -7.01
N LEU A 161 0.47 -7.38 -7.39
CA LEU A 161 0.14 -8.43 -6.45
C LEU A 161 1.29 -8.66 -5.46
N ALA A 162 2.54 -8.65 -5.91
CA ALA A 162 3.69 -8.76 -5.01
C ALA A 162 3.70 -7.65 -3.95
N ALA A 163 3.49 -6.39 -4.37
CA ALA A 163 3.45 -5.25 -3.47
C ALA A 163 2.27 -5.33 -2.49
N ALA A 164 1.06 -5.58 -2.99
CA ALA A 164 -0.15 -5.71 -2.17
C ALA A 164 -0.04 -6.85 -1.15
N SER A 165 0.40 -8.03 -1.59
CA SER A 165 0.56 -9.20 -0.72
C SER A 165 1.62 -8.96 0.36
N GLN A 166 2.72 -8.29 0.03
CA GLN A 166 3.71 -7.95 1.04
C GLN A 166 3.20 -6.92 2.05
N CYS A 167 2.45 -5.90 1.61
CA CYS A 167 1.83 -4.93 2.51
C CYS A 167 0.85 -5.60 3.49
N LEU A 168 0.02 -6.54 3.01
CA LEU A 168 -0.89 -7.33 3.85
C LEU A 168 -0.13 -8.15 4.89
N ARG A 169 0.93 -8.86 4.48
CA ARG A 169 1.77 -9.65 5.40
C ARG A 169 2.44 -8.79 6.46
N THR A 170 2.94 -7.63 6.05
CA THR A 170 3.61 -6.67 6.93
C THR A 170 2.63 -6.08 7.94
N PHE A 171 1.42 -5.72 7.50
CA PHE A 171 0.35 -5.29 8.40
C PHE A 171 -0.03 -6.36 9.42
N CYS A 172 -0.20 -7.62 8.99
CA CYS A 172 -0.46 -8.72 9.93
C CYS A 172 0.70 -8.92 10.92
N ALA A 173 1.95 -8.81 10.45
CA ALA A 173 3.13 -8.90 11.30
C ALA A 173 3.18 -7.79 12.35
N PHE A 174 2.88 -6.56 11.95
CA PHE A 174 2.76 -5.42 12.86
C PHE A 174 1.71 -5.68 13.94
N LEU A 175 0.49 -6.12 13.57
CA LEU A 175 -0.55 -6.44 14.55
C LEU A 175 -0.16 -7.61 15.48
N MET A 176 0.64 -8.56 15.02
CA MET A 176 1.17 -9.63 15.86
C MET A 176 2.17 -9.10 16.89
N GLU A 177 3.08 -8.22 16.48
CA GLU A 177 4.05 -7.58 17.38
C GLU A 177 3.34 -6.72 18.42
N GLU A 178 2.39 -5.88 18.01
CA GLU A 178 1.56 -5.07 18.91
C GLU A 178 0.78 -5.94 19.91
N ALA A 179 0.20 -7.05 19.46
CA ALA A 179 -0.50 -7.99 20.35
C ALA A 179 0.43 -8.58 21.42
N GLU A 180 1.70 -8.86 21.08
CA GLU A 180 2.69 -9.38 22.02
C GLU A 180 3.22 -8.30 22.96
N GLU A 181 3.42 -7.07 22.49
CA GLU A 181 3.84 -5.95 23.34
C GLU A 181 2.76 -5.58 24.37
N VAL A 182 1.48 -5.61 23.97
CA VAL A 182 0.35 -5.46 24.89
C VAL A 182 0.38 -6.57 25.96
N LYS A 183 0.87 -7.77 25.63
CA LYS A 183 1.04 -8.85 26.63
C LYS A 183 2.16 -8.62 27.61
N LYS A 184 3.29 -8.11 27.14
CA LYS A 184 4.47 -7.86 27.98
C LYS A 184 4.26 -6.69 28.95
N THR A 185 3.51 -5.68 28.51
CA THR A 185 3.30 -4.43 29.27
C THR A 185 2.14 -4.50 30.27
N ALA A 186 1.29 -5.53 30.18
CA ALA A 186 0.14 -5.64 31.05
C ALA A 186 0.50 -6.05 32.51
N PRO A 187 -0.19 -5.50 33.53
CA PRO A 187 0.01 -5.89 34.92
C PRO A 187 -0.27 -7.39 35.14
N PRO A 188 0.54 -8.09 35.97
CA PRO A 188 0.30 -9.49 36.31
C PRO A 188 -1.11 -9.70 36.88
N GLY A 189 -1.90 -10.59 36.27
CA GLY A 189 -3.23 -10.98 36.75
C GLY A 189 -4.41 -10.15 36.24
N LEU A 190 -4.19 -9.06 35.49
CA LEU A 190 -5.27 -8.25 34.91
C LEU A 190 -5.49 -8.50 33.42
N MET A 191 -4.56 -9.21 32.78
CA MET A 191 -4.55 -9.33 31.34
C MET A 191 -5.37 -10.52 30.85
N THR A 192 -6.38 -10.24 30.03
CA THR A 192 -7.13 -11.28 29.33
C THR A 192 -6.61 -11.42 27.90
N GLN A 193 -6.60 -12.64 27.37
CA GLN A 193 -6.31 -12.93 25.95
C GLN A 193 -7.16 -12.06 25.01
N THR A 194 -8.36 -11.68 25.45
CA THR A 194 -9.29 -10.79 24.74
C THR A 194 -8.75 -9.37 24.56
N GLN A 195 -8.07 -8.79 25.55
CA GLN A 195 -7.48 -7.44 25.45
C GLN A 195 -6.34 -7.39 24.44
N ALA A 196 -5.42 -8.37 24.46
CA ALA A 196 -4.36 -8.46 23.45
C ALA A 196 -4.93 -8.68 22.04
N SER A 197 -6.03 -9.42 21.91
CA SER A 197 -6.67 -9.66 20.61
C SER A 197 -7.40 -8.44 20.04
N ALA A 198 -7.60 -7.37 20.82
CA ALA A 198 -8.30 -6.17 20.38
C ALA A 198 -7.57 -5.42 19.26
N VAL A 199 -6.23 -5.53 19.17
CA VAL A 199 -5.44 -4.93 18.07
C VAL A 199 -5.91 -5.42 16.69
N TYR A 200 -6.46 -6.64 16.62
CA TYR A 200 -6.98 -7.19 15.36
C TYR A 200 -8.30 -6.54 14.89
N ASN A 201 -8.88 -5.61 15.66
CA ASN A 201 -10.01 -4.80 15.18
C ASN A 201 -9.64 -4.00 13.91
N GLU A 202 -8.37 -3.62 13.76
CA GLU A 202 -7.84 -2.94 12.56
C GLU A 202 -8.00 -3.77 11.28
N VAL A 203 -8.14 -5.09 11.38
CA VAL A 203 -8.33 -5.99 10.22
C VAL A 203 -9.74 -5.87 9.64
N ILE A 204 -10.74 -5.59 10.47
CA ILE A 204 -12.16 -5.56 10.09
C ILE A 204 -12.43 -4.57 8.95
N PRO A 205 -12.03 -3.28 9.01
CA PRO A 205 -12.26 -2.34 7.92
C PRO A 205 -11.56 -2.77 6.61
N VAL A 206 -10.38 -3.38 6.69
CA VAL A 206 -9.63 -3.87 5.52
C VAL A 206 -10.38 -5.02 4.84
N MET A 207 -10.80 -6.03 5.62
CA MET A 207 -11.59 -7.15 5.10
C MET A 207 -12.94 -6.67 4.56
N GLN A 208 -13.59 -5.74 5.25
CA GLN A 208 -14.86 -5.18 4.80
C GLN A 208 -14.71 -4.46 3.46
N TRP A 209 -13.65 -3.67 3.28
CA TRP A 209 -13.35 -3.00 2.01
C TRP A 209 -13.08 -3.99 0.88
N LEU A 210 -12.26 -5.02 1.11
CA LEU A 210 -12.00 -6.08 0.14
C LEU A 210 -13.29 -6.80 -0.29
N CYS A 211 -14.14 -7.14 0.68
CA CYS A 211 -15.43 -7.77 0.46
C CYS A 211 -16.40 -6.87 -0.31
N SER A 212 -16.48 -5.58 0.01
CA SER A 212 -17.37 -4.66 -0.72
C SER A 212 -16.95 -4.51 -2.17
N ARG A 213 -15.64 -4.45 -2.43
CA ARG A 213 -15.09 -4.38 -3.80
C ARG A 213 -15.31 -5.67 -4.59
N LEU A 214 -15.35 -6.82 -3.92
CA LEU A 214 -15.53 -8.13 -4.57
C LEU A 214 -16.96 -8.32 -5.09
N VAL A 215 -17.95 -7.74 -4.41
CA VAL A 215 -19.39 -7.89 -4.75
C VAL A 215 -19.94 -6.68 -5.50
N GLU A 216 -19.13 -5.64 -5.71
CA GLU A 216 -19.54 -4.46 -6.47
C GLU A 216 -19.99 -4.88 -7.89
N PRO A 217 -21.27 -4.66 -8.24
CA PRO A 217 -21.78 -5.11 -9.53
C PRO A 217 -21.03 -4.39 -10.64
N THR A 218 -20.49 -5.14 -11.61
CA THR A 218 -19.83 -4.56 -12.78
C THR A 218 -20.86 -3.83 -13.65
N THR A 219 -21.13 -2.55 -13.36
CA THR A 219 -22.19 -1.77 -14.02
C THR A 219 -21.91 -1.41 -15.49
N ASN A 220 -20.74 -1.76 -16.03
CA ASN A 220 -20.31 -1.36 -17.38
C ASN A 220 -20.21 -2.53 -18.40
N GLY A 221 -20.89 -3.65 -18.17
CA GLY A 221 -20.90 -4.79 -19.08
C GLY A 221 -22.13 -4.82 -19.99
N SER A 222 -21.98 -4.42 -21.25
CA SER A 222 -22.88 -4.85 -22.33
C SER A 222 -23.02 -6.39 -22.27
N PRO A 223 -24.22 -6.99 -22.47
CA PRO A 223 -24.50 -8.41 -22.17
C PRO A 223 -23.65 -9.45 -22.93
N ASN A 224 -22.77 -9.01 -23.84
CA ASN A 224 -21.88 -9.84 -24.65
C ASN A 224 -20.37 -9.74 -24.33
N LYS A 225 -19.93 -8.92 -23.36
CA LYS A 225 -18.53 -8.97 -22.88
C LYS A 225 -18.47 -9.87 -21.65
N LYS A 226 -17.69 -10.96 -21.71
CA LYS A 226 -17.30 -11.72 -20.51
C LYS A 226 -16.89 -10.71 -19.45
N ALA A 227 -17.58 -10.67 -18.33
CA ALA A 227 -17.19 -9.84 -17.20
C ALA A 227 -15.72 -10.13 -16.91
N ASP A 228 -14.85 -9.14 -17.07
CA ASP A 228 -13.41 -9.34 -16.91
C ASP A 228 -13.14 -9.67 -15.44
N ASN A 229 -13.05 -10.97 -15.16
CA ASN A 229 -12.85 -11.64 -13.87
C ASN A 229 -11.45 -11.35 -13.26
N ASN A 230 -10.82 -10.25 -13.67
CA ASN A 230 -9.47 -9.88 -13.30
C ASN A 230 -9.46 -9.15 -11.94
N CYS A 231 -10.41 -8.24 -11.69
CA CYS A 231 -10.52 -7.55 -10.41
C CYS A 231 -10.87 -8.54 -9.28
N SER A 232 -11.79 -9.47 -9.53
CA SER A 232 -12.15 -10.53 -8.58
C SER A 232 -10.95 -11.42 -8.23
N LEU A 233 -10.08 -11.74 -9.19
CA LEU A 233 -8.85 -12.49 -8.91
C LEU A 233 -7.92 -11.72 -7.97
N TYR A 234 -7.64 -10.45 -8.24
CA TYR A 234 -6.80 -9.61 -7.37
C TYR A 234 -7.34 -9.52 -5.93
N LEU A 235 -8.64 -9.26 -5.79
CA LEU A 235 -9.28 -9.14 -4.49
C LEU A 235 -9.29 -10.47 -3.73
N THR A 236 -9.54 -11.59 -4.44
CA THR A 236 -9.51 -12.93 -3.83
C THR A 236 -8.10 -13.28 -3.35
N GLU A 237 -7.06 -12.97 -4.12
CA GLU A 237 -5.67 -13.16 -3.70
C GLU A 237 -5.30 -12.28 -2.48
N CYS A 238 -5.80 -11.04 -2.43
CA CYS A 238 -5.63 -10.18 -1.25
C CYS A 238 -6.33 -10.75 -0.02
N ILE A 239 -7.57 -11.24 -0.17
CA ILE A 239 -8.33 -11.89 0.91
C ILE A 239 -7.59 -13.15 1.38
N LEU A 240 -7.12 -13.99 0.46
CA LEU A 240 -6.35 -15.19 0.77
C LEU A 240 -5.04 -14.84 1.52
N THR A 241 -4.32 -13.82 1.06
CA THR A 241 -3.08 -13.39 1.70
C THR A 241 -3.34 -12.85 3.10
N LEU A 242 -4.35 -12.00 3.28
CA LEU A 242 -4.72 -11.46 4.58
C LEU A 242 -5.12 -12.57 5.55
N THR A 243 -6.05 -13.43 5.15
CA THR A 243 -6.55 -14.53 6.00
C THR A 243 -5.47 -15.56 6.35
N SER A 244 -4.54 -15.85 5.44
CA SER A 244 -3.42 -16.76 5.70
C SER A 244 -2.28 -16.15 6.52
N ALA A 245 -2.14 -14.82 6.51
CA ALA A 245 -1.13 -14.11 7.30
C ALA A 245 -1.59 -13.79 8.73
N LEU A 246 -2.91 -13.80 8.99
CA LEU A 246 -3.45 -13.59 10.34
C LEU A 246 -3.12 -14.78 11.26
N PRO A 247 -2.76 -14.53 12.53
CA PRO A 247 -2.45 -15.58 13.47
C PRO A 247 -3.72 -16.24 14.02
N ARG A 248 -3.62 -17.48 14.50
CA ARG A 248 -4.78 -18.25 14.99
C ARG A 248 -5.48 -17.62 16.19
N ASN A 249 -4.76 -16.87 17.02
CA ASN A 249 -5.33 -16.19 18.19
C ASN A 249 -6.26 -15.03 17.81
N VAL A 250 -6.33 -14.62 16.54
CA VAL A 250 -7.30 -13.63 16.05
C VAL A 250 -8.74 -14.03 16.40
N HIS A 251 -9.02 -15.34 16.49
CA HIS A 251 -10.34 -15.86 16.86
C HIS A 251 -10.75 -15.57 18.31
N ALA A 252 -9.81 -15.21 19.18
CA ALA A 252 -10.13 -14.77 20.55
C ALA A 252 -10.82 -13.40 20.57
N ASN A 253 -10.77 -12.64 19.46
CA ASN A 253 -11.45 -11.37 19.34
C ASN A 253 -12.94 -11.59 18.95
N PRO A 254 -13.90 -11.21 19.82
CA PRO A 254 -15.32 -11.40 19.56
C PRO A 254 -15.85 -10.51 18.42
N HIS A 255 -15.28 -9.32 18.22
CA HIS A 255 -15.66 -8.44 17.11
C HIS A 255 -15.25 -9.04 15.76
N PHE A 256 -14.03 -9.58 15.69
CA PHE A 256 -13.53 -10.24 14.50
C PHE A 256 -14.37 -11.49 14.13
N THR A 257 -14.63 -12.36 15.11
CA THR A 257 -15.45 -13.57 14.88
C THR A 257 -16.89 -13.24 14.51
N SER A 258 -17.51 -12.24 15.14
CA SER A 258 -18.83 -11.75 14.77
C SER A 258 -18.86 -11.24 13.33
N PHE A 259 -17.87 -10.42 12.94
CA PHE A 259 -17.74 -9.93 11.56
C PHE A 259 -17.59 -11.08 10.55
N LEU A 260 -16.78 -12.09 10.87
CA LEU A 260 -16.58 -13.24 9.98
C LEU A 260 -17.90 -13.94 9.64
N TRP A 261 -18.68 -14.27 10.67
CA TRP A 261 -19.94 -15.00 10.49
C TRP A 261 -21.05 -14.16 9.88
N GLN A 262 -21.16 -12.89 10.27
CA GLN A 262 -22.28 -12.05 9.88
C GLN A 262 -22.09 -11.39 8.52
N LYS A 263 -20.84 -11.12 8.11
CA LYS A 263 -20.54 -10.37 6.88
C LYS A 263 -19.62 -11.12 5.94
N PHE A 264 -18.41 -11.46 6.39
CA PHE A 264 -17.37 -12.01 5.50
C PHE A 264 -17.78 -13.31 4.81
N CYS A 265 -18.18 -14.33 5.58
CA CYS A 265 -18.55 -15.64 5.04
C CYS A 265 -19.77 -15.56 4.09
N PRO A 266 -20.88 -14.87 4.44
CA PRO A 266 -21.98 -14.64 3.51
C PRO A 266 -21.57 -13.94 2.21
N THR A 267 -20.73 -12.89 2.30
CA THR A 267 -20.26 -12.15 1.12
C THR A 267 -19.42 -13.04 0.21
N LEU A 268 -18.50 -13.83 0.78
CA LEU A 268 -17.65 -14.75 0.01
C LEU A 268 -18.49 -15.85 -0.67
N ALA A 269 -19.47 -16.42 0.04
CA ALA A 269 -20.38 -17.41 -0.52
C ALA A 269 -21.23 -16.85 -1.68
N ALA A 270 -21.65 -15.59 -1.58
CA ALA A 270 -22.36 -14.89 -2.65
C ALA A 270 -21.45 -14.61 -3.85
N ALA A 271 -20.21 -14.16 -3.62
CA ALA A 271 -19.26 -13.79 -4.67
C ALA A 271 -18.74 -15.00 -5.48
N LEU A 272 -18.43 -16.11 -4.80
CA LEU A 272 -17.91 -17.32 -5.45
C LEU A 272 -19.03 -18.21 -6.02
N GLY A 273 -20.28 -17.89 -5.71
CA GLY A 273 -21.44 -18.73 -5.98
C GLY A 273 -21.46 -19.97 -5.08
N SER A 274 -22.66 -20.53 -4.88
CA SER A 274 -22.76 -21.87 -4.30
C SER A 274 -22.20 -22.89 -5.30
N PRO A 275 -21.32 -23.83 -4.88
CA PRO A 275 -20.93 -24.95 -5.74
C PRO A 275 -22.16 -25.85 -5.94
N GLY A 276 -22.97 -25.55 -6.96
CA GLY A 276 -24.23 -26.27 -7.15
C GLY A 276 -25.30 -25.62 -8.04
N ARG A 277 -24.93 -25.07 -9.20
CA ARG A 277 -25.79 -25.11 -10.41
C ARG A 277 -24.92 -25.26 -11.65
N ILE A 278 -24.15 -26.35 -11.69
CA ILE A 278 -23.84 -26.95 -12.99
C ILE A 278 -25.21 -27.33 -13.55
N ASN A 279 -25.68 -26.61 -14.57
CA ASN A 279 -26.91 -26.94 -15.27
C ASN A 279 -26.82 -28.39 -15.78
N LEU A 280 -27.38 -29.32 -15.01
CA LEU A 280 -27.72 -30.68 -15.46
C LEU A 280 -28.81 -30.65 -16.55
N ASP A 281 -29.36 -29.46 -16.86
CA ASP A 281 -30.33 -29.23 -17.93
C ASP A 281 -29.73 -29.00 -19.33
N LYS A 282 -28.46 -29.34 -19.55
CA LYS A 282 -28.04 -29.66 -20.92
C LYS A 282 -28.57 -31.04 -21.26
N LYS A 283 -29.85 -31.08 -21.66
CA LYS A 283 -30.46 -32.19 -22.40
C LYS A 283 -29.45 -32.65 -23.45
N PHE A 284 -28.94 -33.87 -23.28
CA PHE A 284 -28.33 -34.63 -24.36
C PHE A 284 -29.41 -34.82 -25.43
N THR A 285 -29.49 -33.89 -26.38
CA THR A 285 -30.13 -34.18 -27.67
C THR A 285 -29.16 -35.07 -28.43
N TYR A 286 -29.37 -36.38 -28.32
CA TYR A 286 -28.87 -37.34 -29.29
C TYR A 286 -29.54 -37.04 -30.64
N LYS A 287 -28.73 -36.78 -31.66
CA LYS A 287 -29.05 -37.13 -33.04
C LYS A 287 -28.27 -38.40 -33.37
#